data_AF-A0A557ZT07-F1
#
_entry.id   AF-A0A557ZT07-F1
#
_cell.length_a   1.000
_cell.length_b   1.000
_cell.length_c   1.000
_cell.angle_alpha   90.00
_cell.angle_beta   90.00
_cell.angle_gamma   90.00
#
_symmetry.space_group_name_H-M   'P 1'
#
loop_
_entity.id
_entity.type
_entity.pdbx_description
1 polymer ?
#
loop_
_entity_poly.entity_id
_entity_poly.type
_entity_poly.pdbx_seq_one_letter_code
_entity_poly.pdbx_strand_id
1 'polypeptide(L)'
;MSDQRSTHVDDKAGVRQVLDLESARWQRAEPPGKTIPDAIEVAFVPHTDGKTYTALRSSSEPDGTVLVFTPSEWDAFVAGARDGEFDLPEN
;
A
#
# COMPACT_ATOMS: atom_id res chain seq x y z
N MET A 1 34.15 11.11 4.05
CA MET A 1 33.12 10.05 4.13
C MET A 1 31.82 10.76 4.41
N SER A 2 31.02 11.00 3.37
CA SER A 2 29.78 11.78 3.49
C SER A 2 28.72 10.94 4.19
N ASP A 3 28.22 11.46 5.30
CA ASP A 3 27.12 10.90 6.09
C ASP A 3 25.82 11.04 5.27
N GLN A 4 25.48 9.99 4.53
CA GLN A 4 24.22 9.92 3.78
C GLN A 4 23.10 9.56 4.76
N ARG A 5 22.70 10.55 5.56
CA ARG A 5 21.45 10.48 6.32
C ARG A 5 20.30 10.50 5.32
N SER A 6 19.84 9.31 4.93
CA SER A 6 18.54 9.14 4.28
C SER A 6 17.50 9.69 5.23
N THR A 7 17.03 10.91 4.96
CA THR A 7 15.86 11.50 5.61
C THR A 7 14.63 10.76 5.10
N HIS A 8 14.45 9.50 5.51
CA HIS A 8 13.22 8.74 5.33
C HIS A 8 12.15 9.23 6.33
N VAL A 9 12.05 10.56 6.45
CA VAL A 9 11.08 11.24 7.30
C VAL A 9 9.71 10.92 6.72
N ASP A 10 8.79 10.52 7.60
CA ASP A 10 7.41 10.08 7.31
C ASP A 10 6.62 11.16 6.56
N ASP A 11 6.84 11.26 5.25
CA ASP A 11 6.27 12.26 4.34
C ASP A 11 4.77 12.01 4.07
N LYS A 12 4.20 10.98 4.70
CA LYS A 12 2.79 10.55 4.50
C LYS A 12 1.80 11.18 5.45
N ALA A 13 2.24 11.70 6.60
CA ALA A 13 1.31 12.16 7.64
C ALA A 13 0.36 13.24 7.11
N GLY A 14 0.88 14.14 6.26
CA GLY A 14 0.07 15.13 5.54
C GLY A 14 -0.76 14.55 4.40
N VAL A 15 -0.23 13.55 3.68
CA VAL A 15 -0.89 12.94 2.51
C VAL A 15 -2.15 12.16 2.88
N ARG A 16 -2.12 11.41 3.99
CA ARG A 16 -3.24 10.53 4.38
C ARG A 16 -4.57 11.28 4.51
N GLN A 17 -4.54 12.52 4.97
CA GLN A 17 -5.75 13.33 5.20
C GLN A 17 -6.35 13.91 3.92
N VAL A 18 -5.61 13.95 2.82
CA VAL A 18 -6.01 14.56 1.54
C VAL A 18 -6.21 13.55 0.41
N LEU A 19 -6.02 12.25 0.69
CA LEU A 19 -6.36 11.20 -0.27
C LEU A 19 -7.87 10.99 -0.34
N ASP A 20 -8.41 11.05 -1.56
CA ASP A 20 -9.79 10.69 -1.84
C ASP A 20 -9.95 9.16 -1.86
N LEU A 21 -10.14 8.58 -0.67
CA LEU A 21 -10.36 7.15 -0.48
C LEU A 21 -11.81 6.73 -0.75
N GLU A 22 -12.76 7.67 -0.74
CA GLU A 22 -14.18 7.42 -0.99
C GLU A 22 -14.43 7.09 -2.47
N SER A 23 -13.75 7.79 -3.38
CA SER A 23 -13.85 7.51 -4.83
C SER A 23 -12.87 6.44 -5.33
N ALA A 24 -12.02 5.92 -4.43
CA ALA A 24 -10.98 4.96 -4.78
C ALA A 24 -11.58 3.66 -5.36
N ARG A 25 -10.94 3.16 -6.42
CA ARG A 25 -11.31 1.89 -7.06
C ARG A 25 -10.60 0.74 -6.37
N TRP A 26 -11.28 0.13 -5.41
CA TRP A 26 -10.78 -1.01 -4.65
C TRP A 26 -10.82 -2.31 -5.46
N GLN A 27 -9.70 -3.03 -5.46
CA GLN A 27 -9.51 -4.32 -6.12
C GLN A 27 -9.19 -5.37 -5.07
N ARG A 28 -9.96 -6.46 -5.04
CA ARG A 28 -9.72 -7.58 -4.12
C ARG A 28 -8.49 -8.36 -4.57
N ALA A 29 -7.53 -8.55 -3.67
CA ALA A 29 -6.32 -9.34 -3.87
C ALA A 29 -6.65 -10.83 -3.71
N GLU A 30 -7.37 -11.38 -4.69
CA GLU A 30 -7.80 -12.78 -4.69
C GLU A 30 -7.73 -13.39 -6.09
N PRO A 31 -7.62 -14.74 -6.21
CA PRO A 31 -7.63 -15.40 -7.50
C PRO A 31 -8.95 -15.18 -8.25
N PRO A 32 -8.94 -15.12 -9.59
CA PRO A 32 -10.17 -15.01 -10.38
C PRO A 32 -11.19 -16.10 -10.04
N GLY A 33 -12.45 -15.70 -9.84
CA GLY A 33 -13.56 -16.61 -9.54
C GLY A 33 -13.54 -17.19 -8.11
N LYS A 34 -12.69 -16.66 -7.23
CA LYS A 34 -12.71 -16.95 -5.79
C LYS A 34 -13.14 -15.70 -5.03
N THR A 35 -13.86 -15.90 -3.93
CA THR A 35 -14.13 -14.84 -2.94
C THR A 35 -13.56 -15.31 -1.62
N ILE A 36 -12.48 -14.68 -1.19
CA ILE A 36 -11.80 -14.99 0.07
C ILE A 36 -12.41 -14.13 1.18
N PRO A 37 -12.89 -14.73 2.29
CA PRO A 37 -13.30 -13.97 3.46
C PRO A 37 -12.14 -13.09 3.94
N ASP A 38 -12.42 -11.83 4.28
CA ASP A 38 -11.40 -10.90 4.77
C ASP A 38 -10.20 -10.72 3.81
N ALA A 39 -10.46 -10.75 2.50
CA ALA A 39 -9.43 -10.43 1.51
C ALA A 39 -8.88 -9.01 1.71
N ILE A 40 -7.60 -8.84 1.42
CA ILE A 40 -6.99 -7.52 1.26
C ILE A 40 -7.54 -6.88 -0.02
N GLU A 41 -7.87 -5.60 0.05
CA GLU A 41 -8.18 -4.78 -1.12
C GLU A 41 -7.07 -3.76 -1.35
N VAL A 42 -6.74 -3.52 -2.61
CA VAL A 42 -5.76 -2.53 -3.06
C VAL A 42 -6.43 -1.47 -3.93
N ALA A 43 -6.03 -0.21 -3.77
CA ALA A 43 -6.41 0.88 -4.65
C ALA A 43 -5.20 1.75 -5.01
N PHE A 44 -5.20 2.27 -6.24
CA PHE A 44 -4.24 3.28 -6.70
C PHE A 44 -4.95 4.62 -6.74
N VAL A 45 -4.52 5.55 -5.88
CA VAL A 45 -5.22 6.79 -5.59
C VAL A 45 -4.38 7.97 -6.07
N PRO A 46 -4.78 8.66 -7.16
CA PRO A 46 -4.16 9.91 -7.57
C PRO A 46 -4.32 10.98 -6.50
N HIS A 47 -3.27 11.77 -6.28
CA HIS A 47 -3.26 12.85 -5.30
C HIS A 47 -2.94 14.19 -5.97
N THR A 48 -3.27 15.28 -5.29
CA THR A 48 -3.17 16.65 -5.81
C THR A 48 -1.72 17.11 -6.05
N ASP A 49 -0.74 16.44 -5.46
CA ASP A 49 0.69 16.64 -5.70
C ASP A 49 1.19 16.01 -7.02
N GLY A 50 0.28 15.39 -7.79
CA GLY A 50 0.61 14.74 -9.07
C GLY A 50 1.17 13.33 -8.93
N LYS A 51 1.21 12.76 -7.72
CA LYS A 51 1.65 11.37 -7.48
C LYS A 51 0.45 10.44 -7.34
N THR A 52 0.70 9.13 -7.48
CA THR A 52 -0.28 8.08 -7.19
C THR A 52 0.17 7.30 -5.98
N TYR A 53 -0.69 7.26 -4.95
CA TYR A 53 -0.44 6.53 -3.72
C TYR A 53 -1.13 5.17 -3.79
N THR A 54 -0.58 4.18 -3.09
CA THR A 54 -1.18 2.84 -2.97
C THR A 54 -1.88 2.74 -1.63
N ALA A 55 -3.15 2.37 -1.60
CA ALA A 55 -3.89 2.16 -0.37
C ALA A 55 -4.26 0.68 -0.22
N LEU A 56 -4.09 0.12 0.98
CA LEU A 56 -4.55 -1.22 1.33
C LEU A 56 -5.59 -1.16 2.45
N ARG A 57 -6.62 -2.01 2.39
CA ARG A 57 -7.59 -2.20 3.49
C ARG A 57 -8.05 -3.64 3.57
N SER A 58 -8.71 -3.99 4.67
CA SER A 58 -9.48 -5.23 4.77
C SER A 58 -10.83 -5.08 4.07
N SER A 59 -11.25 -6.10 3.33
CA SER A 59 -12.60 -6.15 2.75
C SER A 59 -13.71 -6.43 3.76
N SER A 60 -13.39 -6.94 4.95
CA SER A 60 -14.36 -7.13 6.03
C SER A 60 -14.56 -5.87 6.86
N GLU A 61 -13.59 -4.94 6.83
CA GLU A 61 -13.61 -3.65 7.50
C GLU A 61 -13.32 -2.51 6.51
N PRO A 62 -14.21 -2.23 5.54
CA PRO A 62 -13.96 -1.24 4.47
C PRO A 62 -13.80 0.20 4.98
N ASP A 63 -14.38 0.51 6.13
CA ASP A 63 -14.27 1.79 6.86
C ASP A 63 -13.23 1.73 7.99
N GLY A 64 -12.49 0.62 8.08
CA GLY A 64 -11.46 0.39 9.08
C GLY A 64 -10.14 1.09 8.76
N THR A 65 -9.04 0.51 9.25
CA THR A 65 -7.70 1.09 9.03
C THR A 65 -7.27 0.92 7.58
N VAL A 66 -6.78 2.01 6.97
CA VAL A 66 -6.22 2.02 5.61
C VAL A 66 -4.71 2.25 5.68
N LEU A 67 -3.94 1.35 5.06
CA LEU A 67 -2.49 1.46 4.96
C LEU A 67 -2.06 2.29 3.74
N VAL A 68 -1.42 3.41 4.06
CA VAL A 68 -0.75 4.42 3.22
C VAL A 68 0.57 4.03 2.52
N PHE A 69 0.63 3.71 1.23
CA PHE A 69 1.75 3.63 0.26
C PHE A 69 2.21 4.94 -0.40
N THR A 70 3.42 5.50 -0.19
CA THR A 70 3.98 6.43 -1.20
C THR A 70 4.47 5.62 -2.40
N PRO A 71 4.68 6.23 -3.59
CA PRO A 71 5.23 5.50 -4.74
C PRO A 71 6.52 4.73 -4.39
N SER A 72 7.48 5.39 -3.76
CA SER A 72 8.78 4.77 -3.46
C SER A 72 8.71 3.65 -2.44
N GLU A 73 7.84 3.74 -1.44
CA GLU A 73 7.69 2.64 -0.48
C GLU A 73 6.87 1.50 -1.05
N TRP A 74 5.93 1.77 -1.97
CA TRP A 74 5.25 0.70 -2.69
C TRP A 74 6.23 -0.05 -3.58
N ASP A 75 7.10 0.66 -4.31
CA ASP A 75 8.15 0.04 -5.11
C ASP A 75 9.10 -0.81 -4.24
N ALA A 76 9.51 -0.28 -3.09
CA ALA A 76 10.36 -1.00 -2.14
C ALA A 76 9.65 -2.24 -1.55
N PHE A 77 8.38 -2.12 -1.15
CA PHE A 77 7.57 -3.23 -0.65
C PHE A 77 7.45 -4.35 -1.69
N VAL A 78 7.13 -4.00 -2.95
CA VAL A 78 7.03 -4.97 -4.05
C VAL A 78 8.37 -5.63 -4.34
N ALA A 79 9.48 -4.87 -4.29
CA ALA A 79 10.81 -5.43 -4.47
C ALA A 79 11.15 -6.45 -3.37
N GLY A 80 10.96 -6.10 -2.09
CA GLY A 80 11.18 -7.03 -0.98
C GLY A 80 10.30 -8.28 -1.05
N ALA A 81 9.01 -8.11 -1.38
CA ALA A 81 8.09 -9.22 -1.57
C ALA A 81 8.53 -10.17 -2.70
N ARG A 82 9.11 -9.64 -3.78
CA ARG A 82 9.64 -10.46 -4.90
C ARG A 82 10.97 -11.14 -4.56
N ASP A 83 11.76 -10.54 -3.68
CA ASP A 83 12.99 -11.14 -3.15
C ASP A 83 12.71 -12.22 -2.08
N GLY A 84 11.44 -12.54 -1.81
CA GLY A 84 11.03 -13.61 -0.91
C GLY A 84 11.04 -13.21 0.56
N GLU A 85 11.01 -11.91 0.89
CA GLU A 85 10.99 -11.44 2.29
C GLU A 85 9.80 -11.96 3.10
N PHE A 86 8.72 -12.35 2.41
CA PHE A 86 7.51 -12.93 3.01
C PHE A 86 7.32 -14.42 2.69
N ASP A 87 8.29 -15.07 2.04
CA ASP A 87 8.20 -16.50 1.78
C ASP A 87 8.28 -17.30 3.08
N LEU A 88 7.54 -18.40 3.15
CA LEU A 88 7.61 -19.29 4.30
C LEU A 88 8.99 -19.95 4.34
N PRO A 89 9.59 -20.12 5.53
CA PRO A 89 10.88 -20.78 5.65
C PRO A 89 10.84 -22.18 5.04
N GLU A 90 11.91 -22.56 4.34
CA GLU A 90 12.06 -23.93 3.84
C GLU A 90 12.15 -24.89 5.03
N ASN A 91 11.38 -25.98 4.95
CA ASN A 91 11.20 -26.96 6.03
C ASN A 91 12.11 -28.17 5.85
#